data_AF-A0A0C4FEF5-F1
#
_entry.id   AF-A0A0C4FEF5-F1
#
_cell.length_a   1.000
_cell.length_b   1.000
_cell.length_c   1.000
_cell.angle_alpha   90.00
_cell.angle_beta   90.00
_cell.angle_gamma   90.00
#
_symmetry.space_group_name_H-M   'P 1'
#
loop_
_entity.id
_entity.type
_entity.pdbx_description
1 polymer ?
#
loop_
_entity_poly.entity_id
_entity_poly.type
_entity_poly.pdbx_seq_one_letter_code
_entity_poly.pdbx_strand_id
1 'polypeptide(L)'
;MFALNNNPLAELELVGLGVEIMSAPTGAAKFDLSFELTGPPAVPGHRQPLSGVIEYATDLFDHDTVERFATYYLCILGALTADPLRRLSEIDVLDAGEALPDGGGVDL
;
A
#
# COMPACT_ATOMS: atom_id res chain seq x y z
N MET A 1 -8.34 1.71 6.24
CA MET A 1 -7.31 1.96 7.27
C MET A 1 -5.94 2.05 6.62
N PHE A 2 -5.00 2.79 7.21
CA PHE A 2 -3.59 2.78 6.81
C PHE A 2 -2.73 2.52 8.05
N ALA A 3 -1.78 1.61 7.95
CA ALA A 3 -0.81 1.31 8.99
C ALA A 3 0.60 1.19 8.40
N LEU A 4 1.58 1.79 9.09
CA LEU A 4 3.00 1.59 8.84
C LEU A 4 3.62 1.03 10.11
N ASN A 5 4.17 -0.17 10.02
CA ASN A 5 4.92 -0.80 11.09
C ASN A 5 6.40 -0.88 10.71
N ASN A 6 7.16 0.06 11.21
CA ASN A 6 8.61 0.15 11.02
C ASN A 6 9.40 -0.18 12.29
N ASN A 7 8.76 -0.86 13.24
CA ASN A 7 9.41 -1.26 14.47
C ASN A 7 10.30 -2.49 14.21
N PRO A 8 11.47 -2.63 14.87
CA PRO A 8 12.25 -3.85 14.79
C PRO A 8 11.35 -5.04 15.16
N LEU A 9 11.37 -6.09 14.34
CA LEU A 9 10.73 -7.35 14.71
C LEU A 9 11.36 -7.82 16.02
N ALA A 10 10.53 -8.26 16.97
CA ALA A 10 11.05 -8.91 18.16
C ALA A 10 11.75 -10.20 17.73
N GLU A 11 13.07 -10.27 17.90
CA GLU A 11 13.82 -11.49 17.69
C GLU A 11 13.43 -12.49 18.78
N LEU A 12 12.66 -13.50 18.39
CA LEU A 12 12.32 -14.61 19.27
C LEU A 12 13.42 -15.66 19.16
N GLU A 13 14.42 -15.58 20.04
CA GLU A 13 15.47 -16.60 20.13
C GLU A 13 15.01 -17.78 21.00
N LEU A 14 14.87 -18.94 20.36
CA LEU A 14 14.65 -20.22 21.05
C LEU A 14 15.87 -21.10 20.84
N VAL A 15 16.54 -21.48 21.94
CA VAL A 15 17.78 -22.27 21.88
C VAL A 15 17.53 -23.59 21.14
N GLY A 16 18.27 -23.79 20.05
CA GLY A 16 18.21 -25.01 19.23
C GLY A 16 17.06 -25.06 18.22
N LEU A 17 16.30 -23.97 18.03
CA LEU A 17 15.18 -23.91 17.09
C LEU A 17 15.29 -22.68 16.17
N GLY A 18 15.04 -22.88 14.87
CA GLY A 18 14.82 -21.77 13.94
C GLY A 18 13.37 -21.28 14.04
N VAL A 19 13.18 -19.97 14.07
CA VAL A 19 11.84 -19.34 14.13
C VAL A 19 11.65 -18.51 12.87
N GLU A 20 10.49 -18.69 12.22
CA GLU A 20 10.06 -17.89 11.09
C GLU A 20 8.65 -17.36 11.36
N ILE A 21 8.42 -16.08 11.04
CA ILE A 21 7.10 -15.47 11.17
C ILE A 21 6.28 -15.86 9.94
N MET A 22 5.18 -16.58 10.18
CA MET A 22 4.19 -16.86 9.16
C MET A 22 2.99 -15.93 9.32
N SER A 23 2.55 -15.35 8.20
CA SER A 23 1.30 -14.61 8.17
C SER A 23 0.12 -15.58 8.21
N ALA A 24 -0.85 -15.33 9.10
CA ALA A 24 -2.07 -16.12 9.22
C ALA A 24 -3.26 -15.31 8.71
N PRO A 25 -4.02 -15.78 7.69
CA PRO A 25 -5.21 -15.08 7.24
C PRO A 25 -6.22 -15.00 8.38
N THR A 26 -6.71 -13.79 8.66
CA THR A 26 -7.73 -13.54 9.69
C THR A 26 -9.12 -14.05 9.28
N GLY A 27 -9.32 -14.25 7.97
CA GLY A 27 -10.57 -14.73 7.37
C GLY A 27 -11.69 -13.68 7.33
N ALA A 28 -11.43 -12.45 7.79
CA ALA A 28 -12.41 -11.37 7.78
C ALA A 28 -11.71 -10.02 7.66
N ALA A 29 -12.19 -9.18 6.73
CA ALA A 29 -11.76 -7.81 6.61
C ALA A 29 -12.37 -6.96 7.73
N LYS A 30 -11.52 -6.27 8.50
CA LYS A 30 -11.98 -5.40 9.60
C LYS A 30 -12.43 -4.01 9.13
N PHE A 31 -11.95 -3.61 7.97
CA PHE A 31 -12.28 -2.38 7.27
C PHE A 31 -12.51 -2.71 5.81
N ASP A 32 -13.26 -1.87 5.11
CA ASP A 32 -13.54 -2.03 3.67
C ASP A 32 -12.25 -2.19 2.86
N LEU A 33 -11.22 -1.40 3.18
CA LEU A 33 -9.89 -1.44 2.57
C LEU A 33 -8.82 -1.05 3.61
N SER A 34 -7.74 -1.83 3.71
CA SER A 34 -6.64 -1.63 4.64
C SER A 34 -5.30 -1.76 3.94
N PHE A 35 -4.46 -0.73 4.03
CA PHE A 35 -3.06 -0.79 3.62
C PHE A 35 -2.19 -1.01 4.84
N GLU A 36 -1.45 -2.12 4.86
CA GLU A 36 -0.52 -2.47 5.92
C GLU A 36 0.88 -2.52 5.35
N LEU A 37 1.72 -1.54 5.71
CA LEU A 37 3.10 -1.45 5.28
C LEU A 37 4.04 -1.87 6.41
N THR A 38 5.07 -2.60 6.06
CA THR A 38 6.15 -3.01 6.96
C THR A 38 7.49 -2.66 6.37
N GLY A 39 8.46 -2.36 7.22
CA GLY A 39 9.82 -2.08 6.78
C GLY A 39 10.76 -1.94 7.97
N PRO A 40 12.08 -1.87 7.72
CA PRO A 40 13.01 -1.59 8.80
C PRO A 40 12.81 -0.15 9.33
N PRO A 41 13.32 0.14 10.54
CA PRO A 41 13.32 1.50 11.08
C PRO A 41 14.15 2.44 10.21
N ALA A 42 13.61 3.61 9.88
CA ALA A 42 14.26 4.60 9.03
C ALA A 42 15.66 4.99 9.54
N VAL A 43 16.66 4.86 8.67
CA VAL A 43 18.04 5.30 8.94
C VAL A 43 18.37 6.47 8.00
N PRO A 44 18.78 7.64 8.53
CA PRO A 44 19.13 8.80 7.72
C PRO A 44 20.16 8.47 6.63
N GLY A 45 19.92 8.98 5.42
CA GLY A 45 20.81 8.77 4.26
C GLY A 45 20.71 7.39 3.60
N HIS A 46 19.85 6.49 4.10
CA HIS A 46 19.70 5.14 3.55
C HIS A 46 18.31 4.96 2.94
N ARG A 47 18.25 4.37 1.74
CA ARG A 47 17.00 3.85 1.19
C ARG A 47 16.63 2.57 1.92
N GLN A 48 15.38 2.49 2.35
CA GLN A 48 14.86 1.32 3.02
C GLN A 48 13.66 0.79 2.26
N PRO A 49 13.66 -0.50 1.89
CA PRO A 49 12.51 -1.09 1.23
C PRO A 49 11.33 -1.14 2.21
N LEU A 50 10.16 -0.74 1.74
CA LEU A 50 8.89 -1.02 2.39
C LEU A 50 8.21 -2.14 1.62
N SER A 51 7.67 -3.11 2.34
CA SER A 51 6.77 -4.14 1.83
C SER A 51 5.36 -3.85 2.34
N GLY A 52 4.33 -4.35 1.68
CA GLY A 52 2.98 -4.14 2.16
C GLY A 52 1.96 -5.14 1.64
N VAL A 53 0.82 -5.17 2.32
CA VAL A 53 -0.36 -5.96 1.96
C VAL A 53 -1.57 -5.04 1.94
N ILE A 54 -2.49 -5.30 1.01
CA ILE A 54 -3.82 -4.68 1.00
C ILE A 54 -4.84 -5.74 1.38
N GLU A 55 -5.50 -5.55 2.52
CA GLU A 55 -6.67 -6.35 2.94
C GLU A 55 -7.94 -5.61 2.53
N TYR A 56 -8.95 -6.32 2.05
CA TYR A 56 -10.18 -5.72 1.55
C TYR A 56 -11.40 -6.60 1.80
N ALA A 57 -12.55 -5.96 1.92
CA ALA A 57 -13.85 -6.62 2.02
C ALA A 57 -14.31 -7.09 0.64
N THR A 58 -14.45 -8.41 0.47
CA THR A 58 -14.75 -9.05 -0.82
C THR A 58 -16.21 -8.90 -1.27
N ASP A 59 -17.08 -8.42 -0.40
CA ASP A 59 -18.43 -7.99 -0.72
C ASP A 59 -18.47 -6.60 -1.39
N LEU A 60 -17.39 -5.81 -1.26
CA LEU A 60 -17.26 -4.48 -1.84
C LEU A 60 -16.26 -4.40 -3.01
N PHE A 61 -15.20 -5.20 -2.99
CA PHE A 61 -14.13 -5.14 -3.98
C PHE A 61 -13.76 -6.51 -4.55
N ASP A 62 -13.47 -6.54 -5.85
CA ASP A 62 -12.79 -7.66 -6.49
C ASP A 62 -11.25 -7.47 -6.45
N HIS A 63 -10.55 -8.55 -6.79
CA HIS A 63 -9.09 -8.58 -6.75
C HIS A 63 -8.47 -7.57 -7.72
N ASP A 64 -8.95 -7.54 -8.96
CA ASP A 64 -8.41 -6.68 -10.04
C ASP A 64 -8.54 -5.20 -9.68
N THR A 65 -9.62 -4.79 -9.02
CA THR A 65 -9.83 -3.43 -8.52
C THR A 65 -8.78 -3.07 -7.46
N VAL A 66 -8.50 -3.97 -6.52
CA VAL A 66 -7.53 -3.71 -5.45
C VAL A 66 -6.09 -3.74 -5.98
N GLU A 67 -5.80 -4.58 -6.97
CA GLU A 67 -4.51 -4.58 -7.67
C GLU A 67 -4.28 -3.25 -8.41
N ARG A 68 -5.33 -2.69 -9.03
CA ARG A 68 -5.28 -1.34 -9.60
C ARG A 68 -5.02 -0.28 -8.54
N PHE A 69 -5.65 -0.36 -7.36
CA PHE A 69 -5.35 0.56 -6.25
C PHE A 69 -3.89 0.47 -5.79
N ALA A 70 -3.31 -0.73 -5.75
CA ALA A 70 -1.88 -0.89 -5.47
C ALA A 70 -1.02 -0.19 -6.53
N THR A 71 -1.38 -0.31 -7.80
CA THR A 71 -0.69 0.34 -8.92
C THR A 71 -0.76 1.86 -8.83
N TYR A 72 -1.94 2.41 -8.55
CA TYR A 72 -2.12 3.86 -8.36
C TYR A 72 -1.35 4.40 -7.17
N TYR A 73 -1.34 3.65 -6.06
CA TYR A 73 -0.55 3.99 -4.90
C TYR A 73 0.93 4.12 -5.24
N LEU A 74 1.49 3.16 -5.98
CA LEU A 74 2.88 3.19 -6.44
C LEU A 74 3.15 4.34 -7.43
N CYS A 75 2.23 4.63 -8.35
CA CYS A 75 2.34 5.77 -9.27
C CYS A 75 2.44 7.10 -8.50
N ILE A 76 1.54 7.31 -7.54
CA ILE A 76 1.51 8.51 -6.69
C ILE A 76 2.82 8.65 -5.91
N LEU A 77 3.29 7.57 -5.28
CA LEU A 77 4.57 7.59 -4.56
C LEU A 77 5.74 7.91 -5.49
N GLY A 78 5.77 7.36 -6.71
CA GLY A 78 6.79 7.66 -7.71
C GLY A 78 6.79 9.13 -8.12
N ALA A 79 5.61 9.69 -8.40
CA ALA A 79 5.48 11.10 -8.77
C ALA A 79 5.88 12.06 -7.65
N LEU A 80 5.40 11.82 -6.42
CA LEU A 80 5.70 12.68 -5.27
C LEU A 80 7.17 12.60 -4.82
N THR A 81 7.82 11.45 -4.99
CA THR A 81 9.25 11.32 -4.67
C THR A 81 10.15 11.91 -5.75
N ALA A 82 9.69 11.98 -7.00
CA ALA A 82 10.41 12.65 -8.09
C ALA A 82 10.29 14.18 -8.02
N ASP A 83 9.11 14.69 -7.64
CA ASP A 83 8.84 16.12 -7.46
C ASP A 83 7.93 16.35 -6.23
N PRO A 84 8.52 16.61 -5.05
CA PRO A 84 7.76 16.80 -3.80
C PRO A 84 6.86 18.05 -3.79
N LEU A 85 7.02 18.97 -4.75
CA LEU A 85 6.22 20.19 -4.85
C LEU A 85 5.08 20.07 -5.86
N ARG A 86 5.04 18.98 -6.65
CA ARG A 86 3.94 18.71 -7.58
C ARG A 86 2.63 18.61 -6.82
N ARG A 87 1.57 19.22 -7.35
CA ARG A 87 0.24 19.13 -6.74
C ARG A 87 -0.32 17.73 -6.96
N LEU A 88 -0.99 17.18 -5.95
CA LEU A 88 -1.62 15.86 -6.05
C LEU A 88 -2.62 15.77 -7.20
N SER A 89 -3.35 16.86 -7.50
CA SER A 89 -4.30 16.94 -8.62
C SER A 89 -3.67 16.87 -10.02
N GLU A 90 -2.36 17.02 -10.12
CA GLU A 90 -1.60 16.99 -11.38
C GLU A 90 -0.96 15.62 -11.62
N ILE A 91 -1.13 14.67 -10.70
CA ILE A 91 -0.64 13.31 -10.85
C ILE A 91 -1.70 12.52 -11.63
N ASP A 92 -1.33 12.14 -12.85
CA ASP A 92 -2.12 11.18 -13.60
C ASP A 92 -1.96 9.80 -12.97
N VAL A 93 -3.05 9.29 -12.41
CA VAL A 93 -3.09 8.01 -11.70
C VAL A 93 -3.65 6.90 -12.56
N LEU A 94 -4.26 7.20 -13.71
CA LEU A 94 -4.92 6.19 -14.54
C LEU A 94 -3.88 5.45 -15.40
N ASP A 95 -4.02 4.13 -15.49
CA ASP A 95 -3.21 3.33 -16.41
C ASP A 95 -3.67 3.55 -17.86
N ALA A 96 -2.81 3.25 -18.83
CA ALA A 96 -3.02 3.53 -20.27
C ALA A 96 -4.29 2.89 -20.88
N GLY A 97 -4.99 2.02 -20.16
CA GLY A 97 -6.26 1.41 -20.55
C GLY A 97 -7.50 1.96 -19.85
N GLU A 98 -7.35 2.84 -18.85
CA GLU A 98 -8.46 3.43 -18.12
C GLU A 98 -8.64 4.90 -18.52
N ALA A 99 -9.57 5.15 -19.43
CA ALA A 99 -10.08 6.50 -19.62
C ALA A 99 -11.13 6.78 -18.55
N LEU A 100 -11.12 7.99 -17.97
CA LEU A 100 -12.32 8.51 -17.30
C LEU A 100 -13.48 8.35 -18.29
N PRO A 101 -14.63 7.79 -17.87
CA PRO A 101 -15.79 7.72 -18.75
C PRO A 101 -16.10 9.13 -19.26
N ASP A 102 -16.26 9.26 -20.58
CA ASP A 102 -16.61 10.53 -21.22
C ASP A 102 -17.85 11.13 -20.55
N GLY A 103 -17.67 12.27 -19.89
CA GLY A 103 -18.75 13.22 -19.60
C GLY A 103 -19.50 13.02 -18.28
N GLY A 104 -19.03 13.73 -17.26
CA GLY A 104 -19.81 14.05 -16.07
C GLY A 104 -19.13 15.17 -15.31
N GLY A 105 -19.12 16.38 -15.90
CA GLY A 105 -18.60 17.57 -15.24
C GLY A 105 -19.26 17.72 -13.86
N VAL A 106 -18.46 17.53 -12.81
CA VAL A 106 -18.78 18.05 -11.50
C VAL A 106 -18.34 19.50 -11.51
N ASP A 107 -19.34 20.38 -11.65
CA ASP A 107 -19.19 21.81 -11.44
C ASP A 107 -18.73 22.02 -9.99
N LEU A 108 -17.50 22.52 -9.80
CA LEU A 108 -16.98 23.01 -8.53
C LEU A 108 -17.01 24.53 -8.53
#